data_AF-A0A852UDQ2-F1
#
_entry.id   AF-A0A852UDQ2-F1
#
_cell.length_a   1.000
_cell.length_b   1.000
_cell.length_c   1.000
_cell.angle_alpha   90.00
_cell.angle_beta   90.00
_cell.angle_gamma   90.00
#
_symmetry.space_group_name_H-M   'P 1'
#
loop_
_entity.id
_entity.type
_entity.pdbx_description
1 polymer ?
#
loop_
_entity_poly.entity_id
_entity_poly.type
_entity_poly.pdbx_seq_one_letter_code
_entity_poly.pdbx_strand_id
1 'polypeptide(L)'
;MLSFDDILEQYEPMISAFIRKLNIHRNHDSFRQAGRVALWQAWNRFDVTKGNFTPFAYRSIRGSMLDELKRESQFEENVILIGDKSLEYIVEPEFAIHYGLPNLVEEALDNLSPAEQELVRWLFIEGFTLEECAGRVGISVAGIKKRRQRILGKLRSELVGG
;
A
#
# COMPACT_ATOMS: atom_id res chain seq x y z
N MET A 1 -22.76 3.29 -28.24
CA MET A 1 -21.86 2.29 -27.64
C MET A 1 -20.87 3.10 -26.82
N LEU A 2 -20.83 2.94 -25.50
CA LEU A 2 -19.84 3.65 -24.68
C LEU A 2 -18.46 3.12 -25.06
N SER A 3 -17.54 4.00 -25.46
CA SER A 3 -16.17 3.61 -25.76
C SER A 3 -15.38 3.45 -24.46
N PHE A 4 -14.26 2.74 -24.51
CA PHE A 4 -13.36 2.70 -23.37
C PHE A 4 -12.79 4.10 -23.06
N ASP A 5 -12.60 4.94 -24.08
CA ASP A 5 -12.09 6.31 -23.90
C ASP A 5 -13.03 7.15 -23.03
N ASP A 6 -14.36 7.03 -23.21
CA ASP A 6 -15.35 7.71 -22.35
C ASP A 6 -15.29 7.22 -20.90
N ILE A 7 -15.10 5.91 -20.69
CA ILE A 7 -14.95 5.32 -19.35
C ILE A 7 -13.63 5.75 -18.72
N LEU A 8 -12.56 5.79 -19.50
CA LEU A 8 -11.25 6.22 -19.04
C LEU A 8 -11.31 7.68 -18.57
N GLU A 9 -11.89 8.57 -19.37
CA GLU A 9 -12.05 9.98 -19.00
C GLU A 9 -12.83 10.15 -17.69
N GLN A 10 -13.91 9.37 -17.50
CA GLN A 10 -14.71 9.40 -16.28
C GLN A 10 -13.94 8.96 -15.03
N TYR A 11 -13.02 8.00 -15.15
CA TYR A 11 -12.33 7.38 -14.00
C TYR A 11 -10.89 7.86 -13.81
N GLU A 12 -10.31 8.61 -14.75
CA GLU A 12 -8.98 9.22 -14.65
C GLU A 12 -8.80 10.09 -13.37
N PRO A 13 -9.79 10.86 -12.90
CA PRO A 13 -9.70 11.57 -11.62
C PRO A 13 -9.52 10.62 -10.42
N MET A 14 -10.08 9.41 -10.47
CA MET A 14 -9.93 8.41 -9.42
C MET A 14 -8.49 7.88 -9.36
N ILE A 15 -7.87 7.62 -10.51
CA ILE A 15 -6.46 7.23 -10.60
C ILE A 15 -5.57 8.34 -10.03
N SER A 16 -5.83 9.59 -10.41
CA SER A 16 -5.12 10.77 -9.90
C SER A 16 -5.30 10.94 -8.38
N ALA A 17 -6.49 10.65 -7.85
CA ALA A 17 -6.74 10.67 -6.42
C ALA A 17 -5.94 9.59 -5.67
N PHE A 18 -5.73 8.41 -6.27
CA PHE A 18 -4.91 7.37 -5.67
C PHE A 18 -3.42 7.72 -5.63
N ILE A 19 -2.88 8.41 -6.63
CA ILE A 19 -1.49 8.94 -6.58
C ILE A 19 -1.29 9.75 -5.29
N ARG A 20 -2.21 10.66 -4.99
CA ARG A 20 -2.18 11.47 -3.76
C ARG A 20 -2.41 10.63 -2.51
N LYS A 21 -3.44 9.79 -2.51
CA LYS A 21 -3.87 9.00 -1.34
C LYS A 21 -2.85 7.93 -0.92
N LEU A 22 -2.05 7.43 -1.86
CA LEU A 22 -1.00 6.46 -1.62
C LEU A 22 0.37 7.13 -1.40
N ASN A 23 0.44 8.47 -1.35
CA ASN A 23 1.68 9.25 -1.20
C ASN A 23 2.74 8.87 -2.24
N ILE A 24 2.34 8.72 -3.50
CA ILE A 24 3.25 8.38 -4.60
C ILE A 24 3.96 9.66 -5.03
N HIS A 25 5.27 9.75 -4.79
CA HIS A 25 6.07 10.96 -5.04
C HIS A 25 6.86 10.94 -6.35
N ARG A 26 7.05 9.77 -6.97
CA ARG A 26 7.82 9.58 -8.21
C ARG A 26 7.12 8.57 -9.13
N ASN A 27 7.64 8.44 -10.36
CA ASN A 27 7.17 7.47 -11.36
C ASN A 27 5.65 7.50 -11.63
N HIS A 28 5.04 8.68 -11.54
CA HIS A 28 3.59 8.87 -11.67
C HIS A 28 3.02 8.26 -12.95
N ASP A 29 3.77 8.30 -14.05
CA ASP A 29 3.34 7.73 -15.33
C ASP A 29 3.18 6.21 -15.27
N SER A 30 4.08 5.49 -14.58
CA SER A 30 3.97 4.04 -14.38
C SER A 30 2.70 3.70 -13.61
N PHE A 31 2.45 4.41 -12.50
CA PHE A 31 1.26 4.22 -11.69
C PHE A 31 -0.04 4.58 -12.41
N ARG A 32 -0.04 5.67 -13.19
CA ARG A 32 -1.18 6.02 -14.05
C ARG A 32 -1.44 4.90 -15.05
N GLN A 33 -0.41 4.40 -15.71
CA GLN A 33 -0.54 3.30 -16.67
C GLN A 33 -1.06 2.03 -16.01
N ALA A 34 -0.52 1.64 -14.85
CA ALA A 34 -1.01 0.50 -14.07
C ALA A 34 -2.51 0.64 -13.74
N GLY A 35 -2.92 1.81 -13.25
CA GLY A 35 -4.32 2.12 -12.96
C GLY A 35 -5.22 2.04 -14.20
N ARG A 36 -4.78 2.59 -15.34
CA ARG A 36 -5.54 2.55 -16.61
C ARG A 36 -5.68 1.14 -17.16
N VAL A 37 -4.61 0.35 -17.13
CA VAL A 37 -4.63 -1.06 -17.55
C VAL A 37 -5.59 -1.86 -16.66
N ALA A 38 -5.57 -1.65 -15.35
CA ALA A 38 -6.48 -2.31 -14.44
C ALA A 38 -7.95 -1.89 -14.67
N LEU A 39 -8.20 -0.61 -14.97
CA LEU A 39 -9.53 -0.13 -15.35
C LEU A 39 -10.03 -0.81 -16.63
N TRP A 40 -9.16 -0.92 -17.65
CA TRP A 40 -9.50 -1.60 -18.91
C TRP A 40 -9.82 -3.09 -18.69
N GLN A 41 -9.00 -3.78 -17.90
CA GLN A 41 -9.25 -5.18 -17.53
C GLN A 41 -10.55 -5.33 -16.74
N ALA A 42 -10.84 -4.42 -15.82
CA ALA A 42 -12.08 -4.41 -15.05
C ALA A 42 -13.28 -4.19 -15.97
N TRP A 43 -13.20 -3.25 -16.91
CA TRP A 43 -14.27 -2.98 -17.88
C TRP A 43 -14.61 -4.22 -18.72
N ASN A 44 -13.60 -4.92 -19.23
CA ASN A 44 -13.78 -6.14 -20.02
C ASN A 44 -14.39 -7.32 -19.24
N ARG A 45 -14.08 -7.42 -17.94
CA ARG A 45 -14.52 -8.54 -17.08
C ARG A 45 -15.79 -8.23 -16.31
N PHE A 46 -16.28 -7.01 -16.40
CA PHE A 46 -17.40 -6.57 -15.60
C PHE A 46 -18.69 -7.24 -16.07
N ASP A 47 -19.44 -7.74 -15.10
CA ASP A 47 -20.73 -8.36 -15.30
C ASP A 47 -21.80 -7.47 -14.68
N VAL A 48 -22.70 -6.94 -15.51
CA VAL A 48 -23.74 -6.00 -15.09
C VAL A 48 -24.70 -6.61 -14.07
N THR A 49 -24.83 -7.94 -14.03
CA THR A 49 -25.67 -8.63 -13.06
C THR A 49 -25.10 -8.60 -11.64
N LYS A 50 -23.80 -8.29 -11.49
CA LYS A 50 -23.07 -8.25 -10.21
C LYS A 50 -23.12 -6.90 -9.51
N GLY A 51 -23.84 -5.92 -10.06
CA GLY A 51 -24.11 -4.62 -9.43
C GLY A 51 -23.47 -3.45 -10.16
N ASN A 52 -22.93 -2.48 -9.41
CA ASN A 52 -22.35 -1.25 -9.98
C ASN A 52 -20.87 -1.43 -10.37
N PHE A 53 -20.47 -0.81 -11.48
CA PHE A 53 -19.08 -0.84 -11.97
C PHE A 53 -18.11 -0.06 -11.07
N THR A 54 -18.53 1.08 -10.53
CA THR A 54 -17.63 1.99 -9.79
C THR A 54 -16.88 1.34 -8.61
N PRO A 55 -17.53 0.56 -7.72
CA PRO A 55 -16.82 -0.12 -6.65
C PRO A 55 -15.84 -1.19 -7.16
N PHE A 56 -16.16 -1.84 -8.29
CA PHE A 56 -15.31 -2.86 -8.90
C PHE A 56 -14.08 -2.23 -9.57
N ALA A 57 -14.26 -1.14 -10.31
CA ALA A 57 -13.19 -0.34 -10.89
C ALA A 57 -12.28 0.23 -9.80
N TYR A 58 -12.84 0.81 -8.73
CA TYR A 58 -12.07 1.33 -7.59
C TYR A 58 -11.16 0.27 -6.98
N ARG A 59 -11.67 -0.95 -6.74
CA ARG A 59 -10.86 -2.05 -6.18
C ARG A 59 -9.76 -2.48 -7.14
N SER A 60 -10.07 -2.60 -8.44
CA SER A 60 -9.13 -3.05 -9.46
C SER A 60 -7.98 -2.04 -9.65
N ILE A 61 -8.31 -0.75 -9.79
CA ILE A 61 -7.32 0.34 -9.90
C ILE A 61 -6.43 0.36 -8.66
N ARG A 62 -7.03 0.37 -7.46
CA ARG A 62 -6.28 0.41 -6.20
C ARG A 62 -5.31 -0.76 -6.08
N GLY A 63 -5.76 -1.98 -6.40
CA GLY A 63 -4.91 -3.18 -6.35
C GLY A 63 -3.68 -3.03 -7.25
N SER A 64 -3.90 -2.67 -8.52
CA SER A 64 -2.80 -2.52 -9.48
C SER A 64 -1.76 -1.47 -9.07
N MET A 65 -2.20 -0.35 -8.48
CA MET A 65 -1.28 0.70 -8.03
C MET A 65 -0.51 0.28 -6.77
N LEU A 66 -1.09 -0.55 -5.91
CA LEU A 66 -0.37 -1.15 -4.79
C LEU A 66 0.64 -2.20 -5.27
N ASP A 67 0.28 -3.01 -6.26
CA ASP A 67 1.21 -3.99 -6.84
C ASP A 67 2.39 -3.30 -7.54
N GLU A 68 2.14 -2.18 -8.21
CA GLU A 68 3.18 -1.31 -8.78
C GLU A 68 4.11 -0.76 -7.68
N LEU A 69 3.57 -0.33 -6.53
CA LEU A 69 4.38 0.16 -5.41
C LEU A 69 5.29 -0.93 -4.84
N LYS A 70 4.76 -2.14 -4.68
CA LYS A 70 5.55 -3.30 -4.23
C LYS A 70 6.69 -3.59 -5.21
N ARG A 71 6.42 -3.51 -6.52
CA ARG A 71 7.43 -3.73 -7.55
C ARG A 71 8.50 -2.65 -7.55
N GLU A 72 8.12 -1.39 -7.38
CA GLU A 72 9.07 -0.27 -7.29
C GLU A 72 9.96 -0.39 -6.04
N SER A 73 9.38 -0.70 -4.87
CA SER A 73 10.13 -0.94 -3.64
C SER A 73 11.14 -2.08 -3.78
N GLN A 74 10.72 -3.20 -4.38
CA GLN A 74 11.61 -4.34 -4.63
C GLN A 74 12.70 -4.00 -5.65
N PHE A 75 12.37 -3.22 -6.68
CA PHE A 75 13.35 -2.79 -7.67
C PHE A 75 14.42 -1.91 -7.03
N GLU A 76 14.04 -0.99 -6.15
CA GLU A 76 14.98 -0.13 -5.42
C GLU A 76 15.89 -0.91 -4.48
N GLU A 77 15.34 -1.83 -3.69
CA GLU A 77 16.15 -2.72 -2.85
C GLU A 77 17.18 -3.49 -3.69
N ASN A 78 16.77 -4.02 -4.85
CA ASN A 78 17.67 -4.75 -5.75
C ASN A 78 18.71 -3.84 -6.45
N VAL A 79 18.34 -2.62 -6.83
CA VAL A 79 19.26 -1.65 -7.45
C VAL A 79 20.29 -1.15 -6.44
N ILE A 80 19.89 -0.92 -5.19
CA ILE A 80 20.81 -0.56 -4.09
C ILE A 80 21.81 -1.70 -3.84
N LEU A 81 21.35 -2.96 -3.83
CA LEU A 81 22.21 -4.15 -3.65
C LEU A 81 23.21 -4.37 -4.81
N ILE A 82 22.91 -3.88 -6.02
CA ILE A 82 23.82 -3.96 -7.17
C ILE A 82 24.78 -2.75 -7.21
N GLY A 83 24.39 -1.60 -6.65
CA GLY A 83 25.18 -0.37 -6.58
C GLY A 83 26.26 -0.34 -5.50
N ASP A 84 26.24 -1.28 -4.54
CA ASP A 84 27.13 -1.33 -3.37
C ASP A 84 28.53 -1.89 -3.67
N LYS A 85 29.15 -1.40 -4.74
CA LYS A 85 30.61 -1.41 -4.91
C LYS A 85 31.19 -0.07 -5.35
N SER A 86 30.41 1.00 -5.49
CA SER A 86 30.94 2.27 -6.00
C SER A 86 30.31 3.56 -5.49
N LEU A 87 29.61 3.59 -4.36
CA LEU A 87 29.09 4.84 -3.80
C LEU A 87 29.42 4.96 -2.30
N GLU A 88 30.57 5.55 -2.01
CA GLU A 88 30.79 6.27 -0.74
C GLU A 88 29.73 7.39 -0.67
N TYR A 89 28.73 7.20 0.17
CA TYR A 89 27.65 8.17 0.33
C TYR A 89 28.11 9.32 1.24
N ILE A 90 28.14 10.53 0.69
CA ILE A 90 28.16 11.77 1.47
C ILE A 90 26.82 11.82 2.21
N VAL A 91 26.83 11.59 3.52
CA VAL A 91 25.65 11.71 4.38
C VAL A 91 25.33 13.20 4.53
N GLU A 92 24.28 13.68 3.86
CA GLU A 92 23.66 14.96 4.20
C GLU A 92 22.99 14.85 5.60
N PRO A 93 23.29 15.76 6.55
CA PRO A 93 23.03 15.58 7.98
C PRO A 93 21.59 15.91 8.42
N GLU A 94 20.60 15.69 7.59
CA GLU A 94 19.20 15.99 7.93
C GLU A 94 18.45 14.80 8.58
N PHE A 95 19.07 13.61 8.57
CA PHE A 95 18.61 12.42 9.32
C PHE A 95 19.40 12.17 10.62
N ALA A 96 20.17 13.15 11.09
CA ALA A 96 20.94 13.05 12.33
C ALA A 96 20.11 13.41 13.58
N ILE A 97 18.95 12.78 13.76
CA ILE A 97 18.24 12.69 15.06
C ILE A 97 17.58 11.31 15.04
N HIS A 98 18.16 10.23 15.60
CA HIS A 98 18.00 9.94 17.04
C HIS A 98 18.94 8.81 17.54
N TYR A 99 20.25 9.05 17.65
CA TYR A 99 21.18 8.08 18.24
C TYR A 99 21.13 8.03 19.78
N GLY A 100 19.93 8.04 20.39
CA GLY A 100 19.87 7.99 21.86
C GLY A 100 18.52 8.14 22.56
N LEU A 101 17.40 8.30 21.86
CA LEU A 101 16.10 8.00 22.48
C LEU A 101 15.58 6.71 21.87
N PRO A 102 14.83 5.89 22.64
CA PRO A 102 14.13 4.77 22.05
C PRO A 102 13.25 5.26 20.91
N ASN A 103 13.34 4.58 19.77
CA ASN A 103 12.37 4.79 18.71
C ASN A 103 11.03 4.33 19.29
N LEU A 104 10.22 5.27 19.78
CA LEU A 104 8.95 5.01 20.46
C LEU A 104 8.04 4.08 19.61
N VAL A 105 8.23 4.10 18.29
CA VAL A 105 7.58 3.18 17.35
C VAL A 105 8.11 1.75 17.47
N GLU A 106 9.42 1.53 17.60
CA GLU A 106 10.01 0.20 17.82
C GLU A 106 9.55 -0.39 19.16
N GLU A 107 9.57 0.39 20.25
CA GLU A 107 9.09 -0.07 21.56
C GLU A 107 7.60 -0.43 21.53
N ALA A 108 6.78 0.40 20.88
CA ALA A 108 5.35 0.12 20.71
C ALA A 108 5.09 -1.13 19.86
N LEU A 109 5.96 -1.42 18.88
CA LEU A 109 5.90 -2.62 18.06
C LEU A 109 6.31 -3.87 18.85
N ASP A 110 7.32 -3.78 19.73
CA ASP A 110 7.74 -4.88 20.60
C ASP A 110 6.65 -5.33 21.59
N ASN A 111 5.73 -4.42 21.94
CA ASN A 111 4.56 -4.72 22.77
C ASN A 111 3.43 -5.46 22.01
N LEU A 112 3.57 -5.68 20.70
CA LEU A 112 2.66 -6.50 19.90
C LEU A 112 3.12 -7.96 19.88
N SER A 113 2.16 -8.90 19.80
CA SER A 113 2.52 -10.30 19.55
C SER A 113 3.13 -10.49 18.15
N PRO A 114 3.93 -11.55 17.90
CA PRO A 114 4.56 -11.77 16.59
C PRO A 114 3.56 -11.76 15.42
N ALA A 115 2.38 -12.36 15.62
CA ALA A 115 1.31 -12.36 14.62
C ALA A 115 0.66 -10.99 14.39
N GLU A 116 0.70 -10.10 15.39
CA GLU A 116 0.23 -8.71 15.25
C GLU A 116 1.29 -7.85 14.56
N GLN A 117 2.57 -8.02 14.90
CA GLN A 117 3.69 -7.36 14.22
C GLN A 117 3.74 -7.73 12.73
N GLU A 118 3.60 -9.01 12.41
CA GLU A 118 3.55 -9.50 11.03
C GLU A 118 2.36 -8.90 10.27
N LEU A 119 1.18 -8.82 10.90
CA LEU A 119 0.03 -8.16 10.29
C LEU A 119 0.27 -6.66 10.07
N VAL A 120 0.97 -5.96 10.99
CA VAL A 120 1.34 -4.55 10.79
C VAL A 120 2.31 -4.41 9.62
N ARG A 121 3.33 -5.28 9.56
CA ARG A 121 4.29 -5.31 8.44
C ARG A 121 3.57 -5.53 7.11
N TRP A 122 2.69 -6.52 7.02
CA TRP A 122 1.91 -6.77 5.80
C TRP A 122 1.04 -5.57 5.41
N LEU A 123 0.36 -4.93 6.35
CA LEU A 123 -0.59 -3.86 6.04
C LEU A 123 0.08 -2.52 5.69
N PHE A 124 1.19 -2.19 6.36
CA PHE A 124 1.76 -0.85 6.34
C PHE A 124 3.14 -0.76 5.71
N ILE A 125 3.89 -1.87 5.66
CA ILE A 125 5.21 -1.94 5.02
C ILE A 125 5.06 -2.61 3.65
N GLU A 126 4.50 -3.81 3.61
CA GLU A 126 4.41 -4.60 2.38
C GLU A 126 3.11 -4.36 1.57
N GLY A 127 2.19 -3.53 2.07
CA GLY A 127 1.01 -3.05 1.32
C GLY A 127 -0.06 -4.10 0.97
N PHE A 128 -0.17 -5.20 1.74
CA PHE A 128 -1.23 -6.19 1.58
C PHE A 128 -2.62 -5.64 1.93
N THR A 129 -3.61 -6.07 1.16
CA THR A 129 -5.03 -5.80 1.40
C THR A 129 -5.56 -6.63 2.58
N LEU A 130 -6.69 -6.23 3.14
CA LEU A 130 -7.32 -6.96 4.24
C LEU A 130 -7.78 -8.35 3.79
N GLU A 131 -8.14 -8.48 2.51
CA GLU A 131 -8.52 -9.72 1.84
C GLU A 131 -7.33 -10.67 1.67
N GLU A 132 -6.17 -10.17 1.25
CA GLU A 132 -4.94 -10.97 1.15
C GLU A 132 -4.44 -11.41 2.53
N CYS A 133 -4.46 -10.50 3.51
CA CYS A 133 -4.15 -10.84 4.89
C CYS A 133 -5.13 -11.89 5.45
N ALA A 134 -6.41 -11.81 5.10
CA ALA A 134 -7.41 -12.79 5.51
C ALA A 134 -7.12 -14.18 4.92
N GLY A 135 -6.77 -14.24 3.63
CA GLY A 135 -6.35 -15.47 2.96
C GLY A 135 -5.09 -16.08 3.58
N ARG A 136 -4.09 -15.27 3.90
CA ARG A 136 -2.83 -15.74 4.52
C ARG A 136 -3.00 -16.25 5.95
N VAL A 137 -3.78 -15.53 6.76
CA VAL A 137 -4.01 -15.88 8.16
C VAL A 137 -5.06 -16.99 8.29
N GLY A 138 -5.86 -17.25 7.26
CA GLY A 138 -6.92 -18.27 7.29
C GLY A 138 -8.14 -17.84 8.11
N ILE A 139 -8.42 -16.54 8.20
CA ILE A 139 -9.60 -16.00 8.91
C ILE A 139 -10.43 -15.09 8.00
N SER A 140 -11.63 -14.71 8.43
CA SER A 140 -12.47 -13.80 7.64
C SER A 140 -11.90 -12.38 7.54
N VAL A 141 -12.24 -11.67 6.46
CA VAL A 141 -11.89 -10.24 6.27
C VAL A 141 -12.40 -9.37 7.43
N ALA A 142 -13.59 -9.70 7.97
CA ALA A 142 -14.12 -9.06 9.16
C ALA A 142 -13.25 -9.31 10.41
N GLY A 143 -12.71 -10.53 10.54
CA GLY A 143 -11.73 -10.88 11.57
C GLY A 143 -10.44 -10.06 11.46
N ILE A 144 -9.89 -9.90 10.25
CA ILE A 144 -8.72 -9.06 10.00
C ILE A 144 -9.00 -7.58 10.31
N LYS A 145 -10.16 -7.05 9.90
CA LYS A 145 -10.56 -5.67 10.25
C LYS A 145 -10.57 -5.45 11.76
N LYS A 146 -11.17 -6.37 12.51
CA LYS A 146 -11.22 -6.30 13.99
C LYS A 146 -9.83 -6.40 14.60
N ARG A 147 -8.97 -7.28 14.09
CA ARG A 147 -7.59 -7.43 14.55
C ARG A 147 -6.77 -6.16 14.28
N ARG A 148 -6.85 -5.59 13.08
CA ARG A 148 -6.23 -4.29 12.74
C ARG A 148 -6.67 -3.18 13.69
N GLN A 149 -7.98 -3.06 13.96
CA GLN A 149 -8.51 -2.04 14.86
C GLN A 149 -7.92 -2.19 16.28
N ARG A 150 -7.85 -3.42 16.79
CA ARG A 150 -7.26 -3.71 18.11
C ARG A 150 -5.77 -3.34 18.16
N ILE A 151 -5.01 -3.70 17.12
CA ILE A 151 -3.57 -3.39 17.03
C ILE A 151 -3.34 -1.87 17.03
N LEU A 152 -4.08 -1.13 16.18
CA LEU A 152 -3.98 0.34 16.15
C LEU A 152 -4.40 0.99 17.48
N GLY A 153 -5.36 0.38 18.19
CA GLY A 153 -5.72 0.80 19.54
C GLY A 153 -4.55 0.66 20.52
N LYS A 154 -3.87 -0.50 20.52
CA LYS A 154 -2.67 -0.73 21.35
C LYS A 154 -1.58 0.28 21.02
N LEU A 155 -1.18 0.38 19.74
CA LEU A 155 -0.14 1.31 19.31
C LEU A 155 -0.47 2.75 19.69
N ARG A 156 -1.73 3.18 19.55
CA ARG A 156 -2.13 4.54 19.95
C ARG A 156 -2.02 4.77 21.45
N SER A 157 -2.36 3.78 22.29
CA SER A 157 -2.22 3.88 23.75
C SER A 157 -0.75 3.99 24.16
N GLU A 158 0.14 3.24 23.52
CA GLU A 158 1.59 3.30 23.79
C GLU A 158 2.22 4.61 23.30
N LEU A 159 1.80 5.12 22.14
CA LEU A 159 2.40 6.31 21.52
C LEU A 159 1.86 7.66 22.04
N VAL A 160 0.63 7.68 22.58
CA VAL A 160 -0.04 8.91 23.04
C VAL A 160 -0.21 8.94 24.57
N GLY A 161 0.00 7.81 25.25
CA GLY A 161 -0.08 7.68 26.70
C GLY A 161 1.25 7.85 27.45
N GLY A 162 2.33 8.20 26.74
CA GLY A 162 3.65 8.51 27.29
C GLY A 162 3.92 10.00 27.41
#